data_AF-A0AAE0H5Y2-F1
#
_entry.id   AF-A0AAE0H5Y2-F1
#
_cell.length_a   1.000
_cell.length_b   1.000
_cell.length_c   1.000
_cell.angle_alpha   90.00
_cell.angle_beta   90.00
_cell.angle_gamma   90.00
#
_symmetry.space_group_name_H-M   'P 1'
#
loop_
_entity.id
_entity.type
_entity.pdbx_description
1 polymer ?
#
loop_
_entity_poly.entity_id
_entity_poly.type
_entity_poly.pdbx_seq_one_letter_code
_entity_poly.pdbx_strand_id
1 'polypeptide(L)'
;MALLAASRTAPTVSLSQRSDVISTIYPLVNSAVQFQHLIGSAALHLFVRTYFAATIVATASLWASKSIAWRTFLALRILAVRTLFLTARLAWTAWDSKRSRRFRKRLEFEFFVLLLGPGGNSLLLMLFWPGWLMLAAVGWGVWQFTG
;
A
#
# COMPACT_ATOMS: atom_id res chain seq x y z
N MET A 1 6.58 -21.11 -104.28
CA MET A 1 5.64 -20.99 -103.14
C MET A 1 6.37 -20.31 -101.99
N ALA A 2 5.82 -19.17 -101.56
CA ALA A 2 6.26 -18.43 -100.39
C ALA A 2 5.86 -19.17 -99.11
N LEU A 3 6.73 -19.21 -98.11
CA LEU A 3 6.32 -19.39 -96.71
C LEU A 3 7.24 -18.56 -95.80
N LEU A 4 6.62 -17.52 -95.26
CA LEU A 4 7.10 -16.65 -94.20
C LEU A 4 7.32 -17.47 -92.92
N ALA A 5 8.48 -17.34 -92.29
CA ALA A 5 8.70 -17.75 -90.90
C ALA A 5 9.42 -16.59 -90.20
N ALA A 6 8.68 -15.59 -89.72
CA ALA A 6 8.12 -15.55 -88.36
C ALA A 6 9.21 -15.35 -87.29
N SER A 7 9.31 -14.09 -86.88
CA SER A 7 10.03 -13.56 -85.74
C SER A 7 9.94 -14.46 -84.50
N ARG A 8 11.10 -14.79 -83.93
CA ARG A 8 11.23 -15.18 -82.52
C ARG A 8 12.34 -14.34 -81.89
N THR A 9 11.96 -13.15 -81.41
CA THR A 9 12.75 -12.42 -80.41
C THR A 9 12.68 -13.20 -79.10
N ALA A 10 13.73 -13.95 -78.80
CA ALA A 10 13.91 -14.59 -77.50
C ALA A 10 13.99 -13.50 -76.40
N PRO A 11 13.26 -13.63 -75.28
CA PRO A 11 13.30 -12.68 -74.17
C PRO A 11 14.52 -12.97 -73.29
N THR A 12 15.72 -12.92 -73.86
CA THR A 12 16.97 -13.21 -73.13
C THR A 12 17.52 -11.95 -72.43
N VAL A 13 17.12 -10.77 -72.89
CA VAL A 13 17.67 -9.48 -72.44
C VAL A 13 17.15 -9.05 -71.06
N SER A 14 15.90 -9.38 -70.72
CA SER A 14 15.29 -8.99 -69.44
C SER A 14 15.75 -9.82 -68.23
N LEU A 15 16.18 -11.08 -68.45
CA LEU A 15 16.68 -11.96 -67.40
C LEU A 15 18.12 -11.61 -66.96
N SER A 16 18.99 -11.28 -67.91
CA SER A 16 20.38 -10.86 -67.62
C SER A 16 20.43 -9.52 -66.88
N GLN A 17 19.56 -8.57 -67.26
CA GLN A 17 19.49 -7.26 -66.60
C GLN A 17 18.97 -7.36 -65.17
N ARG A 18 18.05 -8.32 -64.91
CA ARG A 18 17.56 -8.59 -63.55
C ARG A 18 18.64 -9.23 -62.67
N SER A 19 19.50 -10.10 -63.21
CA SER A 19 20.59 -10.70 -62.42
C SER A 19 21.68 -9.69 -62.05
N ASP A 20 21.97 -8.72 -62.93
CA ASP A 20 22.94 -7.64 -62.64
C ASP A 20 22.46 -6.66 -61.57
N VAL A 21 21.15 -6.38 -61.54
CA VAL A 21 20.57 -5.54 -60.48
C VAL A 21 20.51 -6.30 -59.16
N ILE A 22 20.23 -7.61 -59.19
CA ILE A 22 20.26 -8.46 -57.99
C ILE A 22 21.68 -8.62 -57.45
N SER A 23 22.69 -8.76 -58.31
CA SER A 23 24.10 -8.93 -57.91
C SER A 23 24.69 -7.66 -57.29
N THR A 24 24.25 -6.48 -57.71
CA THR A 24 24.66 -5.19 -57.11
C THR A 24 23.91 -4.84 -55.84
N ILE A 25 22.63 -5.22 -55.71
CA ILE A 25 21.82 -4.97 -54.49
C ILE A 25 22.16 -5.95 -53.37
N TYR A 26 22.50 -7.21 -53.69
CA TYR A 26 22.83 -8.24 -52.72
C TYR A 26 23.91 -7.86 -51.69
N PRO A 27 25.09 -7.31 -52.07
CA PRO A 27 26.10 -6.91 -51.09
C PRO A 27 25.62 -5.77 -50.19
N LEU A 28 24.84 -4.81 -50.73
CA LEU A 28 24.30 -3.69 -49.97
C LEU A 28 23.30 -4.17 -48.91
N VAL A 29 22.40 -5.08 -49.30
CA VAL A 29 21.41 -5.71 -48.39
C VAL A 29 22.12 -6.57 -47.35
N ASN A 30 23.12 -7.36 -47.74
CA ASN A 30 23.88 -8.19 -46.82
C ASN A 30 24.62 -7.35 -45.77
N SER A 31 25.25 -6.23 -46.16
CA SER A 31 25.86 -5.29 -45.22
C SER A 31 24.82 -4.64 -44.30
N ALA A 32 23.66 -4.23 -44.82
CA ALA A 32 22.59 -3.67 -44.00
C ALA A 32 22.07 -4.67 -42.96
N VAL A 33 21.90 -5.94 -43.35
CA VAL A 33 21.49 -7.03 -42.43
C VAL A 33 22.56 -7.28 -41.36
N GLN A 34 23.85 -7.23 -41.70
CA GLN A 34 24.93 -7.36 -40.72
C GLN A 34 24.94 -6.21 -39.72
N PHE A 35 24.76 -4.95 -40.17
CA PHE A 35 24.64 -3.81 -39.26
C PHE A 35 23.40 -3.92 -38.37
N GLN A 36 22.25 -4.32 -38.91
CA GLN A 36 21.04 -4.58 -38.11
C GLN A 36 21.27 -5.68 -37.08
N HIS A 37 22.01 -6.74 -37.42
CA HIS A 37 22.33 -7.82 -36.50
C HIS A 37 23.27 -7.38 -35.37
N LEU A 38 24.29 -6.58 -35.68
CA LEU A 38 25.20 -6.00 -34.68
C LEU A 38 24.50 -4.99 -33.76
N ILE A 39 23.64 -4.13 -34.32
CA ILE A 39 22.85 -3.19 -33.53
C ILE A 39 21.86 -3.94 -32.65
N GLY A 40 21.20 -4.98 -33.19
CA GLY A 40 20.27 -5.83 -32.46
C GLY A 40 20.94 -6.57 -31.30
N SER A 41 22.12 -7.16 -31.51
CA SER A 41 22.85 -7.87 -30.46
C SER A 41 23.38 -6.91 -29.38
N ALA A 42 23.92 -5.75 -29.77
CA ALA A 42 24.35 -4.71 -28.83
C ALA A 42 23.17 -4.16 -28.00
N ALA A 43 22.02 -3.92 -28.64
CA ALA A 43 20.81 -3.45 -27.96
C ALA A 43 20.28 -4.50 -26.97
N LEU A 44 20.26 -5.78 -27.34
CA LEU A 44 19.87 -6.87 -26.43
C LEU A 44 20.83 -6.96 -25.24
N HIS A 45 22.14 -6.86 -25.46
CA HIS A 45 23.12 -6.85 -24.38
C HIS A 45 22.92 -5.68 -23.42
N LEU A 46 22.68 -4.48 -23.95
CA LEU A 46 22.38 -3.31 -23.13
C LEU A 46 21.08 -3.50 -22.35
N PHE A 47 20.02 -3.98 -23.00
CA PHE A 47 18.71 -4.18 -22.38
C PHE A 47 18.77 -5.19 -21.23
N VAL A 48 19.43 -6.33 -21.46
CA VAL A 48 19.66 -7.35 -20.44
C VAL A 48 20.47 -6.79 -19.27
N ARG A 49 21.54 -6.04 -19.55
CA ARG A 49 22.38 -5.43 -18.50
C ARG A 49 21.61 -4.38 -17.69
N THR A 50 20.83 -3.51 -18.34
CA THR A 50 20.02 -2.51 -17.65
C THR A 50 18.90 -3.15 -16.84
N TYR A 51 18.30 -4.23 -17.35
CA TYR A 51 17.28 -4.98 -16.63
C TYR A 51 17.85 -5.66 -15.38
N PHE A 52 19.02 -6.31 -15.48
CA PHE A 52 19.70 -6.87 -14.32
C PHE A 52 20.11 -5.80 -13.32
N ALA A 53 20.65 -4.66 -13.77
CA ALA A 53 20.99 -3.55 -12.89
C ALA A 53 19.75 -3.00 -12.17
N ALA A 54 18.64 -2.79 -12.89
CA ALA A 54 17.39 -2.30 -12.34
C ALA A 54 16.78 -3.27 -11.32
N THR A 55 16.81 -4.57 -11.59
CA THR A 55 16.31 -5.59 -10.65
C THR A 55 17.17 -5.70 -9.40
N ILE A 56 18.50 -5.57 -9.51
CA ILE A 56 19.40 -5.52 -8.34
C ILE A 56 19.11 -4.27 -7.50
N VAL A 57 18.97 -3.10 -8.13
CA VAL A 57 18.67 -1.86 -7.41
C VAL A 57 17.30 -1.93 -6.75
N ALA A 58 16.27 -2.44 -7.44
CA ALA A 58 14.93 -2.58 -6.90
C ALA A 58 14.86 -3.59 -5.75
N THR A 59 15.57 -4.71 -5.85
CA THR A 59 15.62 -5.68 -4.74
C THR A 59 16.38 -5.09 -3.55
N ALA A 60 17.54 -4.46 -3.77
CA ALA A 60 18.29 -3.80 -2.71
C ALA A 60 17.50 -2.70 -2.01
N SER A 61 16.75 -1.87 -2.77
CA SER A 61 15.91 -0.82 -2.19
C SER A 61 14.75 -1.40 -1.38
N LEU A 62 14.14 -2.51 -1.82
CA LEU A 62 13.11 -3.21 -1.05
C LEU A 62 13.66 -3.78 0.26
N TRP A 63 14.85 -4.39 0.23
CA TRP A 63 15.52 -4.89 1.44
C TRP A 63 15.88 -3.76 2.41
N ALA A 64 16.44 -2.67 1.89
CA ALA A 64 16.76 -1.49 2.69
C ALA A 64 15.49 -0.90 3.33
N SER A 65 14.41 -0.73 2.55
CA SER A 65 13.12 -0.24 3.02
C SER A 65 12.54 -1.13 4.13
N LYS A 66 12.54 -2.46 3.93
CA LYS A 66 12.09 -3.42 4.95
C LYS A 66 12.93 -3.32 6.24
N SER A 67 14.25 -3.18 6.12
CA SER A 67 15.12 -3.04 7.29
C SER A 67 14.86 -1.76 8.06
N ILE A 68 14.66 -0.64 7.37
CA ILE A 68 14.32 0.65 7.97
C ILE A 68 12.93 0.58 8.64
N ALA A 69 11.93 0.01 7.96
CA ALA A 69 10.59 -0.19 8.51
C ALA A 69 10.63 -1.06 9.79
N TRP A 70 11.42 -2.14 9.79
CA TRP A 70 11.58 -2.98 10.97
C TRP A 70 12.26 -2.24 12.14
N ARG A 71 13.34 -1.51 11.86
CA ARG A 71 14.05 -0.72 12.88
C ARG A 71 13.17 0.38 13.46
N THR A 72 12.43 1.10 12.62
CA THR A 72 11.50 2.14 13.06
C THR A 72 10.36 1.55 13.88
N PHE A 73 9.80 0.42 13.48
CA PHE A 73 8.79 -0.30 14.26
C PHE A 73 9.29 -0.70 15.66
N LEU A 74 10.49 -1.28 15.74
CA LEU A 74 11.08 -1.64 17.03
C LEU A 74 11.34 -0.41 17.91
N ALA A 75 11.89 0.67 17.34
CA ALA A 75 12.11 1.91 18.06
C ALA A 75 10.80 2.51 18.58
N LEU A 76 9.75 2.52 17.76
CA LEU A 76 8.43 3.03 18.12
C LEU A 76 7.82 2.20 19.25
N ARG A 77 7.96 0.87 19.20
CA ARG A 77 7.47 -0.03 20.25
C ARG A 77 8.16 0.23 21.59
N ILE A 78 9.48 0.38 21.58
CA ILE A 78 10.26 0.70 22.80
C ILE A 78 9.83 2.07 23.34
N LEU A 79 9.66 3.06 22.47
CA LEU A 79 9.22 4.40 22.85
C LEU A 79 7.80 4.38 23.44
N ALA A 80 6.87 3.63 22.83
CA ALA A 80 5.50 3.47 23.33
C ALA A 80 5.48 2.83 24.73
N VAL A 81 6.26 1.77 24.96
CA VAL A 81 6.34 1.15 26.29
C VAL A 81 6.93 2.12 27.33
N ARG A 82 8.00 2.86 26.97
CA ARG A 82 8.61 3.84 27.87
C ARG A 82 7.67 4.99 28.20
N THR A 83 6.97 5.52 27.20
CA THR A 83 6.01 6.62 27.39
C THR A 83 4.82 6.17 28.24
N LEU A 84 4.28 4.97 28.02
CA LEU A 84 3.27 4.38 28.88
C LEU A 84 3.76 4.20 30.32
N PHE A 85 4.98 3.69 30.51
CA PHE A 85 5.54 3.53 31.85
C PHE A 85 5.76 4.87 32.56
N LEU A 86 6.29 5.87 31.84
CA LEU A 86 6.52 7.22 32.39
C LEU A 86 5.20 7.91 32.71
N THR A 87 4.20 7.84 31.83
CA THR A 87 2.87 8.41 32.08
C THR A 87 2.17 7.72 33.24
N ALA A 88 2.22 6.38 33.33
CA ALA A 88 1.71 5.64 34.48
C ALA A 88 2.41 6.06 35.78
N ARG A 89 3.74 6.23 35.75
CA ARG A 89 4.51 6.71 36.90
C ARG A 89 4.14 8.14 37.30
N LEU A 90 3.98 9.04 36.33
CA LEU A 90 3.54 10.42 36.57
C LEU A 90 2.10 10.48 37.09
N ALA A 91 1.21 9.63 36.56
CA ALA A 91 -0.15 9.49 37.05
C ALA A 91 -0.13 8.97 38.49
N TRP A 92 0.72 8.00 38.81
CA TRP A 92 0.88 7.48 40.16
C TRP A 92 1.43 8.54 41.13
N THR A 93 2.45 9.31 40.75
CA THR A 93 2.99 10.37 41.61
C THR A 93 2.00 11.52 41.79
N ALA A 94 1.26 11.89 40.73
CA ALA A 94 0.17 12.85 40.82
C ALA A 94 -0.95 12.33 41.74
N TRP A 95 -1.27 11.03 41.63
CA TRP A 95 -2.24 10.36 42.48
C TRP A 95 -1.78 10.31 43.94
N ASP A 96 -0.51 10.02 44.22
CA ASP A 96 0.01 9.94 45.59
C ASP A 96 0.23 11.31 46.26
N SER A 97 0.13 12.40 45.49
CA SER A 97 0.32 13.75 46.00
C SER A 97 -0.66 14.10 47.15
N LYS A 98 -0.19 14.95 48.08
CA LYS A 98 -1.00 15.48 49.20
C LYS A 98 -2.28 16.19 48.72
N ARG A 99 -2.28 16.73 47.50
CA ARG A 99 -3.44 17.41 46.91
C ARG A 99 -4.48 16.38 46.44
N SER A 100 -4.06 15.32 45.76
CA SER A 100 -4.94 14.19 45.40
C SER A 100 -5.53 13.50 46.62
N ARG A 101 -4.73 13.25 47.68
CA ARG A 101 -5.26 12.66 48.93
C ARG A 101 -6.34 13.54 49.58
N ARG A 102 -6.16 14.87 49.58
CA ARG A 102 -7.19 15.81 50.06
C ARG A 102 -8.42 15.82 49.18
N PHE A 103 -8.24 15.77 47.86
CA PHE A 103 -9.34 15.68 46.91
C PHE A 103 -10.13 14.39 47.07
N ARG A 104 -9.47 13.24 47.30
CA ARG A 104 -10.12 11.95 47.60
C ARG A 104 -10.98 12.01 48.86
N LYS A 105 -10.44 12.50 49.97
CA LYS A 105 -11.22 12.66 51.21
C LYS A 105 -12.41 13.61 51.03
N ARG A 106 -12.24 14.65 50.22
CA ARG A 106 -13.32 15.58 49.90
C ARG A 106 -14.39 14.93 49.01
N LEU A 107 -13.99 14.18 47.99
CA LEU A 107 -14.91 13.41 47.16
C LEU A 107 -15.65 12.35 47.96
N GLU A 108 -14.96 11.59 48.82
CA GLU A 108 -15.59 10.62 49.72
C GLU A 108 -16.62 11.32 50.61
N PHE A 109 -16.25 12.43 51.24
CA PHE A 109 -17.17 13.21 52.07
C PHE A 109 -18.37 13.74 51.26
N GLU A 110 -18.13 14.35 50.11
CA GLU A 110 -19.19 14.84 49.22
C GLU A 110 -20.08 13.69 48.73
N PHE A 111 -19.52 12.51 48.48
CA PHE A 111 -20.27 11.32 48.08
C PHE A 111 -21.13 10.77 49.24
N PHE A 112 -20.59 10.70 50.45
CA PHE A 112 -21.37 10.33 51.64
C PHE A 112 -22.45 11.37 51.95
N VAL A 113 -22.16 12.66 51.83
CA VAL A 113 -23.15 13.73 51.99
C VAL A 113 -24.19 13.69 50.87
N LEU A 114 -23.81 13.34 49.65
CA LEU A 114 -24.73 13.18 48.54
C LEU A 114 -25.67 11.99 48.79
N LEU A 115 -25.17 10.85 49.30
CA LEU A 115 -26.00 9.66 49.57
C LEU A 115 -26.81 9.73 50.87
N LEU A 116 -26.24 10.22 51.97
CA LEU A 116 -26.87 10.28 53.29
C LEU A 116 -27.54 11.63 53.57
N GLY A 117 -27.21 12.66 52.79
CA GLY A 117 -27.82 13.97 52.94
C GLY A 117 -29.30 13.97 52.51
N PRO A 118 -29.99 15.10 52.75
CA PRO A 118 -31.43 15.22 52.48
C PRO A 118 -31.81 14.96 51.01
N GLY A 119 -30.89 15.15 50.06
CA GLY A 119 -31.08 14.83 48.64
C GLY A 119 -30.72 13.40 48.24
N GLY A 120 -30.01 12.65 49.08
CA GLY A 120 -29.54 11.29 48.75
C GLY A 120 -30.63 10.26 48.70
N ASN A 121 -31.63 10.41 49.58
CA ASN A 121 -32.84 9.60 49.51
C ASN A 121 -33.60 9.87 48.20
N SER A 122 -33.61 11.13 47.71
CA SER A 122 -34.20 11.48 46.41
C SER A 122 -33.40 10.91 45.24
N LEU A 123 -32.07 10.87 45.32
CA LEU A 123 -31.21 10.24 44.29
C LEU A 123 -31.40 8.73 44.24
N LEU A 124 -31.47 8.07 45.40
CA LEU A 124 -31.76 6.64 45.49
C LEU A 124 -33.17 6.34 44.99
N LEU A 125 -34.17 7.16 45.35
CA LEU A 125 -35.54 7.02 44.85
C LEU A 125 -35.62 7.21 43.33
N MET A 126 -34.86 8.17 42.78
CA MET A 126 -34.81 8.44 41.34
C MET A 126 -34.09 7.34 40.59
N LEU A 127 -33.01 6.77 41.14
CA LEU A 127 -32.25 5.68 40.52
C LEU A 127 -32.99 4.33 40.59
N PHE A 128 -33.58 4.02 41.74
CA PHE A 128 -34.44 2.85 41.93
C PHE A 128 -35.90 3.12 41.62
N TRP A 129 -36.18 4.23 40.91
CA TRP A 129 -37.54 4.56 40.52
C TRP A 129 -38.09 3.47 39.60
N PRO A 130 -39.23 2.84 39.92
CA PRO A 130 -39.78 1.74 39.13
C PRO A 130 -40.12 2.15 37.69
N GLY A 131 -40.22 3.45 37.40
CA GLY A 131 -40.39 3.98 36.05
C GLY A 131 -39.25 3.66 35.08
N TRP A 132 -38.03 3.37 35.53
CA TRP A 132 -36.96 2.89 34.64
C TRP A 132 -37.28 1.51 34.07
N LEU A 133 -37.88 0.63 34.86
CA LEU A 133 -38.33 -0.69 34.40
C LEU A 133 -39.48 -0.55 33.40
N MET A 134 -40.40 0.40 33.62
CA MET A 134 -41.46 0.70 32.66
C MET A 134 -40.90 1.28 31.35
N LEU A 135 -39.95 2.22 31.41
CA LEU A 135 -39.28 2.75 30.21
C LEU A 135 -38.52 1.67 29.45
N ALA A 136 -37.81 0.79 30.17
CA ALA A 136 -37.11 -0.34 29.57
C ALA A 136 -38.08 -1.33 28.92
N ALA A 137 -39.22 -1.64 29.56
CA ALA A 137 -40.24 -2.52 29.02
C ALA A 137 -40.93 -1.94 27.78
N VAL A 138 -41.22 -0.64 27.78
CA VAL A 138 -41.79 0.07 26.61
C VAL A 138 -40.77 0.13 25.48
N GLY A 139 -39.52 0.48 25.77
CA GLY A 139 -38.44 0.48 24.78
C GLY A 139 -38.22 -0.91 24.18
N TRP A 140 -38.25 -1.95 25.02
CA TRP A 140 -38.18 -3.35 24.58
C TRP A 140 -39.38 -3.72 23.69
N GLY A 141 -40.60 -3.36 24.10
CA GLY A 141 -41.80 -3.61 23.30
C GLY A 141 -41.74 -2.91 21.95
N VAL A 142 -41.42 -1.62 21.92
CA VAL A 142 -41.27 -0.85 20.67
C VAL A 142 -40.19 -1.46 19.78
N TRP A 143 -39.05 -1.86 20.33
CA TRP A 143 -38.00 -2.57 19.58
C TRP A 143 -38.56 -3.84 18.94
N GLN A 144 -39.27 -4.68 19.67
CA GLN A 144 -39.85 -5.92 19.13
C GLN A 144 -40.88 -5.69 18.01
N PHE A 145 -41.52 -4.51 17.96
CA PHE A 145 -42.50 -4.18 16.92
C PHE A 145 -41.91 -3.37 15.74
N THR A 146 -40.76 -2.73 15.90
CA THR A 146 -40.10 -1.92 14.86
C THR A 146 -38.80 -2.51 14.32
N GLY A 147 -38.31 -3.61 14.91
CA GLY A 147 -37.20 -4.43 14.42
C GLY A 147 -37.68 -5.64 13.64
#